data_AF-E4X1G4-F1
#
_entry.id   AF-E4X1G4-F1
#
_cell.length_a   1.000
_cell.length_b   1.000
_cell.length_c   1.000
_cell.angle_alpha   90.00
_cell.angle_beta   90.00
_cell.angle_gamma   90.00
#
_symmetry.space_group_name_H-M   'P 1'
#
loop_
_entity.id
_entity.type
_entity.pdbx_description
1 polymer ?
#
loop_
_entity_poly.entity_id
_entity_poly.type
_entity_poly.pdbx_seq_one_letter_code
_entity_poly.pdbx_strand_id
1 'polypeptide(L)'
;MFNIFLIFIISVFAENIKIVQCPNGFFLNQEYGSCKDVDECASNSVCTSHLQNCKNTVGSFECECIDGYKAAPFGGCEEKTRCEQFGQECQWKCEENSKELIESKCVCPAGYYQSGSSVVTCHDINECLTRSSNYQSKNDCINLHGRYECFPEHDCPQGFSFSTRERACYRNFSESCNSTEICDFRRILYHSAELLNYPVPKDVLVTRLKSSQSFGRSARYSYEILEVTDKYGFLAHDSPAFFVKQRSAKSGRAEIHYLGKATFDGQGISRRIKIKYTAKHKNSGKIYRNELIEILVYVSQFDF
;
A
#
# COMPACT_ATOMS: atom_id res chain seq x y z
N MET A 1 17.03 -18.93 90.58
CA MET A 1 16.06 -19.25 89.52
C MET A 1 15.44 -17.99 88.88
N PHE A 2 16.22 -16.95 88.56
CA PHE A 2 15.67 -15.72 87.93
C PHE A 2 16.48 -15.22 86.71
N ASN A 3 17.47 -16.00 86.26
CA ASN A 3 18.38 -15.59 85.18
C ASN A 3 18.32 -16.47 83.92
N ILE A 4 17.56 -17.58 83.97
CA ILE A 4 17.33 -18.44 82.79
C ILE A 4 16.01 -18.06 82.09
N PHE A 5 15.02 -17.56 82.83
CA PHE A 5 13.74 -17.10 82.28
C PHE A 5 13.87 -15.83 81.43
N LEU A 6 14.80 -14.91 81.78
CA LEU A 6 15.03 -13.70 80.97
C LEU A 6 15.73 -14.01 79.64
N ILE A 7 16.65 -14.99 79.65
CA ILE A 7 17.37 -15.42 78.44
C ILE A 7 16.40 -16.16 77.50
N PHE A 8 15.51 -17.01 78.01
CA PHE A 8 14.48 -17.66 77.20
C PHE A 8 13.46 -16.68 76.59
N ILE A 9 13.10 -15.58 77.28
CA ILE A 9 12.20 -14.57 76.70
C ILE A 9 12.90 -13.78 75.58
N ILE A 10 14.19 -13.46 75.71
CA ILE A 10 14.94 -12.77 74.64
C ILE A 10 15.16 -13.70 73.43
N SER A 11 15.33 -15.01 73.65
CA SER A 11 15.49 -16.00 72.58
C SER A 11 14.18 -16.37 71.85
N VAL A 12 13.01 -16.25 72.51
CA VAL A 12 11.70 -16.55 71.88
C VAL A 12 11.16 -15.38 71.03
N PHE A 13 11.66 -14.16 71.21
CA PHE A 13 11.33 -13.00 70.36
C PHE A 13 12.38 -12.69 69.28
N ALA A 14 13.42 -13.53 69.13
CA ALA A 14 14.47 -13.34 68.14
C ALA A 14 14.40 -14.33 66.96
N GLU A 15 13.30 -15.06 66.82
CA GLU A 15 13.07 -15.95 65.68
C GLU A 15 11.78 -15.51 64.98
N ASN A 16 11.93 -15.00 63.75
CA ASN A 16 10.91 -14.48 62.83
C ASN A 16 10.71 -12.96 62.74
N ILE A 17 11.75 -12.15 62.95
CA ILE A 17 11.81 -10.86 62.24
C ILE A 17 12.18 -11.18 60.78
N LYS A 18 11.16 -11.40 59.95
CA LYS A 18 11.34 -11.45 58.50
C LYS A 18 11.75 -10.05 58.07
N ILE A 19 13.05 -9.81 57.91
CA ILE A 19 13.53 -8.55 57.32
C ILE A 19 12.96 -8.53 55.91
N VAL A 20 11.92 -7.73 55.68
CA VAL A 20 11.34 -7.53 54.35
C VAL A 20 12.33 -6.67 53.58
N GLN A 21 13.32 -7.34 52.99
CA GLN A 21 14.26 -6.69 52.09
C GLN A 21 13.56 -6.54 50.73
N CYS A 22 13.36 -5.30 50.31
CA CYS A 22 12.79 -5.02 49.01
C CYS A 22 13.81 -5.28 47.90
N PRO A 23 13.36 -5.69 46.69
CA PRO A 23 14.21 -5.74 45.51
C PRO A 23 14.82 -4.37 45.19
N ASN A 24 15.91 -4.36 44.43
CA ASN A 24 16.50 -3.11 43.92
C ASN A 24 15.44 -2.31 43.15
N GLY A 25 15.43 -0.98 43.33
CA GLY A 25 14.40 -0.09 42.78
C GLY A 25 13.15 0.05 43.67
N PHE A 26 13.11 -0.57 44.85
CA PHE A 26 11.97 -0.48 45.77
C PHE A 26 12.41 -0.14 47.20
N PHE A 27 11.58 0.62 47.91
CA PHE A 27 11.75 0.91 49.33
C PHE A 27 10.63 0.28 50.17
N LEU A 28 10.95 -0.10 51.40
CA LEU A 28 9.96 -0.68 52.32
C LEU A 28 9.03 0.41 52.85
N ASN A 29 7.75 0.30 52.52
CA ASN A 29 6.71 1.11 53.15
C ASN A 29 6.40 0.55 54.54
N GLN A 30 6.88 1.24 55.58
CA GLN A 30 6.77 0.80 56.98
C GLN A 30 5.32 0.74 57.50
N GLU A 31 4.40 1.49 56.89
CA GLU A 31 2.98 1.54 57.28
C GLU A 31 2.21 0.28 56.83
N TYR A 32 2.58 -0.28 55.67
CA TYR A 32 1.86 -1.41 55.05
C TYR A 32 2.70 -2.68 54.94
N GLY A 33 3.98 -2.64 55.32
CA GLY A 33 4.91 -3.78 55.20
C GLY A 33 5.14 -4.23 53.75
N SER A 34 4.87 -3.37 52.77
CA SER A 34 4.95 -3.66 51.34
C SER A 34 6.09 -2.89 50.67
N CYS A 35 6.64 -3.44 49.59
CA CYS A 35 7.64 -2.76 48.78
C CYS A 35 6.95 -1.78 47.84
N LYS A 36 7.33 -0.51 47.95
CA LYS A 36 6.89 0.55 47.05
C LYS A 36 8.04 0.94 46.13
N ASP A 37 7.69 1.18 44.89
CA ASP A 37 8.60 1.64 43.85
C ASP A 37 9.31 2.94 44.26
N VAL A 38 10.62 3.03 44.01
CA VAL A 38 11.40 4.26 44.16
C VAL A 38 11.16 5.11 42.92
N ASP A 39 10.77 6.38 43.10
CA ASP A 39 10.71 7.32 41.99
C ASP A 39 12.09 7.97 41.81
N GLU A 40 12.94 7.37 40.99
CA GLU A 40 14.28 7.92 40.75
C GLU A 40 14.21 9.30 40.06
N CYS A 41 13.15 9.58 39.30
CA CYS A 41 13.00 10.84 38.59
C CYS A 41 12.76 12.05 39.51
N ALA A 42 12.32 11.82 40.75
CA ALA A 42 12.12 12.88 41.73
C ALA A 42 13.42 13.64 42.12
N SER A 43 14.61 13.07 41.86
CA SER A 43 15.89 13.70 42.22
C SER A 43 16.48 14.62 41.13
N ASN A 44 15.85 14.75 39.96
CA ASN A 44 16.30 15.56 38.79
C ASN A 44 17.74 15.30 38.26
N SER A 45 18.50 14.37 38.84
CA SER A 45 19.93 14.17 38.56
C SER A 45 20.26 12.83 37.91
N VAL A 46 19.24 12.04 37.57
CA VAL A 46 19.41 10.64 37.16
C VAL A 46 19.66 10.52 35.65
N CYS A 47 19.13 11.44 34.85
CA CYS A 47 19.45 11.52 33.42
C CYS A 47 20.67 12.41 33.17
N THR A 48 21.54 11.96 32.27
CA THR A 48 22.86 12.58 32.01
C THR A 48 22.81 13.89 31.23
N SER A 49 21.72 14.16 30.53
CA SER A 49 21.56 15.34 29.67
C SER A 49 20.28 16.09 30.00
N HIS A 50 20.33 17.42 29.90
CA HIS A 50 19.16 18.30 29.97
C HIS A 50 18.19 18.11 28.79
N LEU A 51 18.64 17.41 27.74
CA LEU A 51 17.82 17.02 26.59
C LEU A 51 17.08 15.69 26.82
N GLN A 52 17.04 15.18 28.05
CA GLN A 52 16.34 13.95 28.41
C GLN A 52 15.25 14.22 29.46
N ASN A 53 14.07 13.65 29.25
CA ASN A 53 13.04 13.53 30.26
C ASN A 53 13.19 12.19 30.97
N CYS A 54 13.13 12.23 32.30
CA CYS A 54 13.10 11.02 33.13
C CYS A 54 11.66 10.52 33.23
N LYS A 55 11.48 9.23 33.01
CA LYS A 55 10.22 8.52 33.16
C LYS A 55 10.40 7.39 34.16
N ASN A 56 9.68 7.50 35.27
CA ASN A 56 9.73 6.47 36.31
C ASN A 56 8.98 5.22 35.84
N THR A 57 9.57 4.05 36.06
CA THR A 57 9.00 2.74 35.72
C THR A 57 9.02 1.84 36.95
N VAL A 58 8.23 0.77 36.97
CA VAL A 58 8.20 -0.10 38.15
C VAL A 58 9.53 -0.85 38.28
N GLY A 59 10.29 -0.53 39.32
CA GLY A 59 11.59 -1.07 39.69
C GLY A 59 12.79 -0.43 39.00
N SER A 60 12.61 0.67 38.24
CA SER A 60 13.68 1.38 37.51
C SER A 60 13.18 2.71 36.93
N PHE A 61 14.03 3.43 36.21
CA PHE A 61 13.65 4.59 35.41
C PHE A 61 14.16 4.46 33.96
N GLU A 62 13.57 5.24 33.05
CA GLU A 62 14.02 5.39 31.66
C GLU A 62 14.30 6.88 31.37
N CYS A 63 15.39 7.17 30.65
CA CYS A 63 15.71 8.52 30.17
C CYS A 63 15.46 8.60 28.66
N GLU A 64 14.42 9.33 28.27
CA GLU A 64 14.03 9.51 26.88
C GLU A 64 14.43 10.90 26.40
N CYS A 65 14.95 11.03 25.18
CA CYS A 65 15.25 12.35 24.62
C CYS A 65 13.96 13.18 24.43
N ILE A 66 14.04 14.48 24.71
CA ILE A 66 12.91 15.39 24.53
C ILE A 66 12.47 15.48 23.05
N ASP A 67 11.26 15.98 22.82
CA ASP A 67 10.73 16.16 21.47
C ASP A 67 11.68 16.99 20.59
N GLY A 68 11.90 16.51 19.36
CA GLY A 68 12.90 17.05 18.45
C GLY A 68 14.30 16.43 18.58
N TYR A 69 14.54 15.54 19.55
CA TYR A 69 15.84 14.89 19.74
C TYR A 69 15.74 13.36 19.76
N LYS A 70 16.83 12.68 19.39
CA LYS A 70 16.96 11.21 19.40
C LYS A 70 18.23 10.79 20.12
N ALA A 71 18.28 9.54 20.57
CA ALA A 71 19.48 8.99 21.20
C ALA A 71 20.65 8.96 20.19
N ALA A 72 21.77 9.57 20.57
CA ALA A 72 22.97 9.56 19.74
C ALA A 72 23.71 8.21 19.87
N PRO A 73 24.44 7.75 18.84
CA PRO A 73 25.13 6.45 18.85
C PRO A 73 26.14 6.27 19.99
N PHE A 74 26.72 7.38 20.48
CA PHE A 74 27.74 7.39 21.54
C PHE A 74 27.18 7.86 22.89
N GLY A 75 25.86 7.86 23.06
CA GLY A 75 25.17 8.35 24.25
C GLY A 75 24.81 9.83 24.19
N GLY A 76 23.83 10.24 25.00
CA GLY A 76 23.23 11.57 24.94
C GLY A 76 22.17 11.69 23.84
N CYS A 77 21.78 12.93 23.54
CA CYS A 77 20.73 13.25 22.58
C CYS A 77 21.27 14.16 21.48
N GLU A 78 20.89 13.89 20.24
CA GLU A 78 21.16 14.74 19.08
C GLU A 78 19.85 15.19 18.42
N GLU A 79 19.88 16.31 17.71
CA GLU A 79 18.70 16.82 17.01
C GLU A 79 18.23 15.79 15.96
N LYS A 80 16.94 15.53 15.95
CA LYS A 80 16.31 14.77 14.87
C LYS A 80 16.53 15.52 13.57
N THR A 81 16.90 14.79 12.52
CA THR A 81 16.93 15.40 11.19
C THR A 81 15.54 15.86 10.83
N ARG A 82 15.46 16.77 9.84
CA ARG A 82 14.16 17.24 9.37
C ARG A 82 13.29 16.04 9.00
N CYS A 83 13.82 15.04 8.26
CA CYS A 83 13.15 13.77 7.88
C CYS A 83 12.60 13.01 9.08
N GLU A 84 13.35 12.87 10.15
CA GLU A 84 12.90 12.17 11.36
C GLU A 84 11.75 12.89 12.08
N GLN A 85 11.70 14.21 11.98
CA GLN A 85 10.68 15.02 12.64
C GLN A 85 9.36 15.11 11.85
N PHE A 86 9.42 15.43 10.56
CA PHE A 86 8.20 15.66 9.73
C PHE A 86 8.04 14.66 8.57
N GLY A 87 8.82 13.56 8.54
CA GLY A 87 8.97 12.75 7.31
C GLY A 87 7.71 11.98 6.98
N GLN A 88 6.91 11.75 8.01
CA GLN A 88 5.64 11.05 7.97
C GLN A 88 4.53 11.89 7.30
N GLU A 89 4.74 13.20 7.16
CA GLU A 89 3.81 14.09 6.46
C GLU A 89 4.02 14.07 4.93
N CYS A 90 5.12 13.47 4.46
CA CYS A 90 5.38 13.32 3.04
C CYS A 90 4.55 12.18 2.44
N GLN A 91 3.82 12.48 1.36
CA GLN A 91 3.07 11.45 0.64
C GLN A 91 3.99 10.37 0.04
N TRP A 92 5.16 10.74 -0.51
CA TRP A 92 6.09 9.80 -1.15
C TRP A 92 7.33 9.50 -0.32
N LYS A 93 8.28 10.44 -0.30
CA LYS A 93 9.56 10.26 0.36
C LYS A 93 10.11 11.60 0.85
N CYS A 94 10.82 11.56 1.97
CA CYS A 94 11.66 12.65 2.42
C CYS A 94 13.12 12.44 1.98
N GLU A 95 13.79 13.49 1.51
CA GLU A 95 15.23 13.47 1.28
C GLU A 95 15.95 14.61 2.02
N GLU A 96 17.08 14.28 2.64
CA GLU A 96 17.83 15.21 3.52
C GLU A 96 18.69 16.23 2.75
N ASN A 97 18.85 16.09 1.42
CA ASN A 97 19.88 16.77 0.62
C ASN A 97 19.37 17.78 -0.42
N SER A 98 18.15 18.32 -0.31
CA SER A 98 17.73 19.40 -1.23
C SER A 98 18.52 20.67 -0.89
N LYS A 99 19.59 20.95 -1.65
CA LYS A 99 20.42 22.17 -1.55
C LYS A 99 19.67 23.47 -1.85
N GLU A 100 18.38 23.41 -2.16
CA GLU A 100 17.55 24.58 -2.37
C GLU A 100 16.79 24.90 -1.08
N LEU A 101 16.86 26.18 -0.69
CA LEU A 101 16.03 26.82 0.32
C LEU A 101 14.57 26.88 -0.16
N ILE A 102 13.98 25.72 -0.45
CA ILE A 102 12.57 25.57 -0.70
C ILE A 102 12.00 24.76 0.46
N GLU A 103 10.93 25.31 0.99
CA GLU A 103 10.17 24.89 2.17
C GLU A 103 9.57 23.47 2.07
N SER A 104 9.74 22.75 0.95
CA SER A 104 9.23 21.40 0.73
C SER A 104 10.35 20.33 0.78
N LYS A 105 10.45 19.73 1.95
CA LYS A 105 11.30 18.59 2.33
C LYS A 105 10.92 17.25 1.65
N CYS A 106 9.70 17.16 1.15
CA CYS A 106 9.20 15.96 0.48
C CYS A 106 9.59 16.00 -0.99
N VAL A 107 9.96 14.84 -1.55
CA VAL A 107 10.19 14.66 -2.99
C VAL A 107 9.04 13.85 -3.58
N CYS A 108 8.73 14.06 -4.86
CA CYS A 108 7.78 13.23 -5.60
C CYS A 108 8.53 12.25 -6.51
N PRO A 109 7.91 11.12 -6.89
CA PRO A 109 8.51 10.22 -7.87
C PRO A 109 8.66 10.91 -9.24
N ALA A 110 9.46 10.35 -10.13
CA ALA A 110 9.51 10.80 -11.52
C ALA A 110 8.12 10.67 -12.17
N GLY A 111 7.72 11.66 -12.98
CA GLY A 111 6.37 11.74 -13.57
C GLY A 111 5.34 12.47 -12.70
N TYR A 112 5.76 13.07 -11.57
CA TYR A 112 4.88 13.77 -10.64
C TYR A 112 5.37 15.19 -10.33
N TYR A 113 4.43 16.10 -10.06
CA TYR A 113 4.70 17.44 -9.57
C TYR A 113 4.16 17.63 -8.15
N GLN A 114 4.83 18.48 -7.39
CA GLN A 114 4.44 18.83 -6.03
C GLN A 114 3.32 19.87 -6.04
N SER A 115 2.33 19.68 -5.19
CA SER A 115 1.33 20.68 -4.85
C SER A 115 1.16 20.77 -3.34
N GLY A 116 0.74 21.94 -2.85
CA GLY A 116 0.56 22.21 -1.42
C GLY A 116 1.85 22.63 -0.71
N SER A 117 1.69 23.54 0.26
CA SER A 117 2.81 24.13 1.02
C SER A 117 3.04 23.45 2.37
N SER A 118 1.99 22.98 3.05
CA SER A 118 2.08 22.37 4.38
C SER A 118 2.02 20.84 4.36
N VAL A 119 1.29 20.26 3.40
CA VAL A 119 1.31 18.83 3.10
C VAL A 119 1.63 18.72 1.62
N VAL A 120 2.82 18.23 1.31
CA VAL A 120 3.25 18.08 -0.09
C VAL A 120 2.54 16.87 -0.67
N THR A 121 1.60 17.13 -1.57
CA THR A 121 0.94 16.10 -2.36
C THR A 121 1.62 15.95 -3.71
N CYS A 122 1.73 14.71 -4.17
CA CYS A 122 2.29 14.38 -5.47
C CYS A 122 1.16 14.17 -6.46
N HIS A 123 1.11 15.02 -7.48
CA HIS A 123 0.12 14.94 -8.55
C HIS A 123 0.77 14.47 -9.84
N ASP A 124 0.09 13.56 -10.52
CA ASP A 124 0.50 13.00 -11.78
C ASP A 124 0.65 14.09 -12.84
N ILE A 125 1.81 14.11 -13.50
CA ILE A 125 2.02 15.01 -14.63
C ILE A 125 1.29 14.39 -15.80
N ASN A 126 0.21 15.04 -16.26
CA ASN A 126 -0.46 14.56 -17.46
C ASN A 126 0.38 14.87 -18.71
N GLU A 127 1.28 13.96 -19.10
CA GLU A 127 2.19 14.21 -20.21
C GLU A 127 1.45 14.24 -21.55
N CYS A 128 0.23 13.67 -21.62
CA CYS A 128 -0.63 13.78 -22.80
C CYS A 128 -1.21 15.19 -23.01
N LEU A 129 -1.26 16.02 -21.97
CA LEU A 129 -1.69 17.43 -22.06
C LEU A 129 -0.51 18.37 -22.25
N THR A 130 0.68 17.93 -21.84
CA THR A 130 1.91 18.71 -21.92
C THR A 130 2.45 18.56 -23.35
N ARG A 131 2.63 19.66 -24.10
CA ARG A 131 3.05 19.64 -25.53
C ARG A 131 4.45 19.01 -25.70
N SER A 132 4.56 17.69 -25.67
CA SER A 132 5.70 16.96 -26.18
C SER A 132 5.55 16.89 -27.69
N SER A 133 6.24 17.81 -28.35
CA SER A 133 6.40 17.96 -29.79
C SER A 133 6.74 16.64 -30.48
N ASN A 134 5.74 16.02 -31.15
CA ASN A 134 5.83 15.22 -32.40
C ASN A 134 4.59 14.35 -32.65
N TYR A 135 3.67 14.22 -31.69
CA TYR A 135 2.40 13.50 -31.88
C TYR A 135 1.30 14.48 -32.26
N GLN A 136 0.80 14.37 -33.49
CA GLN A 136 -0.10 15.34 -34.12
C GLN A 136 -1.56 15.30 -33.60
N SER A 137 -1.90 14.45 -32.64
CA SER A 137 -3.25 14.44 -32.08
C SER A 137 -3.29 14.14 -30.58
N LYS A 138 -4.19 14.83 -29.87
CA LYS A 138 -4.56 14.59 -28.45
C LYS A 138 -5.14 13.18 -28.21
N ASN A 139 -5.43 12.42 -29.28
CA ASN A 139 -6.13 11.14 -29.21
C ASN A 139 -5.17 9.94 -29.09
N ASP A 140 -3.89 10.16 -29.34
CA ASP A 140 -2.84 9.14 -29.48
C ASP A 140 -2.07 8.87 -28.19
N CYS A 141 -2.48 9.48 -27.07
CA CYS A 141 -1.79 9.36 -25.80
C CYS A 141 -2.74 8.93 -24.68
N ILE A 142 -2.28 8.00 -23.85
CA ILE A 142 -2.95 7.60 -22.62
C ILE A 142 -2.07 8.00 -21.46
N ASN A 143 -2.65 8.84 -20.60
CA ASN A 143 -2.00 9.28 -19.39
C ASN A 143 -2.09 8.17 -18.36
N LEU A 144 -0.96 7.77 -17.78
CA LEU A 144 -0.89 6.79 -16.71
C LEU A 144 -0.22 7.46 -15.52
N HIS A 145 -0.36 6.85 -14.34
CA HIS A 145 0.22 7.42 -13.14
C HIS A 145 1.76 7.25 -13.24
N GLY A 146 2.50 8.35 -13.24
CA GLY A 146 3.96 8.44 -13.27
C GLY A 146 4.60 8.22 -14.65
N ARG A 147 3.78 8.06 -15.69
CA ARG A 147 4.23 7.85 -17.08
C ARG A 147 3.07 8.02 -18.05
N TYR A 148 3.39 8.07 -19.33
CA TYR A 148 2.39 8.01 -20.39
C TYR A 148 2.71 6.89 -21.38
N GLU A 149 1.71 6.55 -22.18
CA GLU A 149 1.91 5.68 -23.35
C GLU A 149 1.25 6.34 -24.56
N CYS A 150 2.08 6.73 -25.52
CA CYS A 150 1.61 7.18 -26.82
C CYS A 150 1.54 6.00 -27.79
N PHE A 151 0.40 5.86 -28.45
CA PHE A 151 0.21 4.99 -29.60
C PHE A 151 0.11 5.91 -30.81
N PRO A 152 1.15 6.02 -31.64
CA PRO A 152 1.00 6.71 -32.90
C PRO A 152 -0.19 6.11 -33.63
N GLU A 153 -1.06 6.96 -34.17
CA GLU A 153 -2.04 6.51 -35.16
C GLU A 153 -1.28 5.61 -36.14
N HIS A 154 -1.69 4.34 -36.23
CA HIS A 154 -1.14 3.28 -37.09
C HIS A 154 -0.04 2.34 -36.57
N ASP A 155 0.45 2.44 -35.33
CA ASP A 155 1.43 1.45 -34.81
C ASP A 155 0.77 0.29 -34.06
N CYS A 156 -0.18 -0.37 -34.73
CA CYS A 156 -0.71 -1.63 -34.25
C CYS A 156 0.22 -2.78 -34.68
N PRO A 157 0.41 -3.82 -33.84
CA PRO A 157 1.17 -5.01 -34.25
C PRO A 157 0.70 -5.55 -35.60
N GLN A 158 1.59 -6.16 -36.37
CA GLN A 158 1.28 -6.61 -37.73
C GLN A 158 -0.02 -7.44 -37.77
N GLY A 159 -0.97 -7.00 -38.59
CA GLY A 159 -2.29 -7.62 -38.74
C GLY A 159 -3.41 -7.01 -37.89
N PHE A 160 -3.14 -6.00 -37.09
CA PHE A 160 -4.13 -5.31 -36.28
C PHE A 160 -4.46 -3.92 -36.84
N SER A 161 -5.70 -3.50 -36.65
CA SER A 161 -6.25 -2.19 -36.99
C SER A 161 -6.56 -1.41 -35.71
N PHE A 162 -6.42 -0.09 -35.73
CA PHE A 162 -6.76 0.76 -34.59
C PHE A 162 -8.25 1.12 -34.60
N SER A 163 -8.93 0.97 -33.47
CA SER A 163 -10.32 1.42 -33.27
C SER A 163 -10.33 2.74 -32.51
N THR A 164 -10.72 3.82 -33.19
CA THR A 164 -10.85 5.15 -32.56
C THR A 164 -11.93 5.18 -31.47
N ARG A 165 -12.98 4.36 -31.59
CA ARG A 165 -14.06 4.25 -30.61
C ARG A 165 -13.63 3.56 -29.32
N GLU A 166 -12.86 2.48 -29.43
CA GLU A 166 -12.38 1.69 -28.28
C GLU A 166 -10.97 2.12 -27.84
N ARG A 167 -10.38 3.07 -28.56
CA ARG A 167 -9.00 3.58 -28.48
C ARG A 167 -7.93 2.50 -28.58
N ALA A 168 -8.22 1.33 -29.13
CA ALA A 168 -7.39 0.13 -29.02
C ALA A 168 -7.11 -0.57 -30.36
N CYS A 169 -6.00 -1.29 -30.44
CA CYS A 169 -5.71 -2.20 -31.55
C CYS A 169 -6.60 -3.45 -31.48
N TYR A 170 -7.22 -3.79 -32.59
CA TYR A 170 -8.07 -4.97 -32.79
C TYR A 170 -7.69 -5.63 -34.12
N ARG A 171 -7.83 -6.94 -34.27
CA ARG A 171 -7.70 -7.60 -35.58
C ARG A 171 -9.02 -8.30 -35.88
N ASN A 172 -9.56 -8.06 -37.07
CA ASN A 172 -10.68 -8.84 -37.58
C ASN A 172 -10.12 -10.11 -38.23
N PHE A 173 -10.50 -11.29 -37.74
CA PHE A 173 -10.34 -12.51 -38.53
C PHE A 173 -11.53 -12.65 -39.48
N SER A 174 -11.25 -12.68 -40.78
CA SER A 174 -12.17 -13.30 -41.73
C SER A 174 -11.95 -14.82 -41.69
N GLU A 175 -12.99 -15.54 -41.26
CA GLU A 175 -13.25 -16.93 -41.62
C GLU A 175 -12.22 -17.98 -41.16
N SER A 176 -12.13 -18.27 -39.85
CA SER A 176 -11.83 -19.63 -39.34
C SER A 176 -11.72 -19.73 -37.81
N CYS A 177 -12.51 -18.98 -37.03
CA CYS A 177 -12.80 -19.47 -35.69
C CYS A 177 -13.88 -20.54 -35.80
N ASN A 178 -13.51 -21.81 -35.77
CA ASN A 178 -14.50 -22.84 -35.48
C ASN A 178 -15.14 -22.53 -34.13
N SER A 179 -16.40 -22.93 -33.92
CA SER A 179 -17.19 -22.64 -32.71
C SER A 179 -16.54 -23.05 -31.36
N THR A 180 -15.39 -23.72 -31.42
CA THR A 180 -14.57 -24.23 -30.33
C THR A 180 -13.32 -23.39 -30.01
N GLU A 181 -12.93 -22.42 -30.86
CA GLU A 181 -11.71 -21.63 -30.67
C GLU A 181 -11.98 -20.24 -30.09
N ILE A 182 -10.98 -19.67 -29.40
CA ILE A 182 -11.02 -18.30 -28.86
C ILE A 182 -10.53 -17.37 -29.97
N CYS A 183 -11.39 -16.44 -30.43
CA CYS A 183 -10.98 -15.43 -31.39
C CYS A 183 -10.35 -14.26 -30.64
N ASP A 184 -9.05 -14.05 -30.74
CA ASP A 184 -8.47 -12.77 -30.30
C ASP A 184 -9.04 -11.67 -31.22
N PHE A 185 -9.63 -10.55 -30.77
CA PHE A 185 -9.10 -9.54 -29.85
C PHE A 185 -10.18 -8.66 -29.20
N ARG A 186 -9.89 -8.22 -27.98
CA ARG A 186 -10.19 -6.86 -27.50
C ARG A 186 -9.08 -6.40 -26.55
N ARG A 187 -8.18 -5.53 -26.99
CA ARG A 187 -7.26 -4.85 -26.07
C ARG A 187 -8.09 -3.81 -25.30
N ILE A 188 -8.42 -4.06 -24.04
CA ILE A 188 -9.09 -3.04 -23.21
C ILE A 188 -8.00 -2.31 -22.45
N LEU A 189 -7.86 -1.04 -22.77
CA LEU A 189 -6.78 -0.19 -22.32
C LEU A 189 -6.89 0.18 -20.85
N TYR A 190 -5.69 0.25 -20.25
CA TYR A 190 -5.26 0.83 -18.99
C TYR A 190 -6.34 1.31 -18.03
N HIS A 191 -6.48 0.60 -16.93
CA HIS A 191 -7.23 1.08 -15.78
C HIS A 191 -6.27 1.24 -14.60
N SER A 192 -6.18 2.46 -14.08
CA SER A 192 -5.64 2.70 -12.74
C SER A 192 -6.65 2.15 -11.74
N ALA A 193 -6.18 1.33 -10.82
CA ALA A 193 -6.93 1.01 -9.61
C ALA A 193 -6.29 1.78 -8.46
N GLU A 194 -7.03 2.75 -7.94
CA GLU A 194 -6.65 3.55 -6.78
C GLU A 194 -6.95 2.75 -5.52
N LEU A 195 -5.93 2.40 -4.73
CA LEU A 195 -6.14 1.82 -3.40
C LEU A 195 -6.12 2.95 -2.38
N LEU A 196 -7.19 3.75 -2.35
CA LEU A 196 -7.37 4.75 -1.31
C LEU A 196 -7.51 4.03 0.04
N ASN A 197 -6.57 4.35 0.94
CA ASN A 197 -6.43 3.86 2.31
C ASN A 197 -5.67 2.54 2.46
N TYR A 198 -4.54 2.62 3.18
CA TYR A 198 -3.96 1.48 3.88
C TYR A 198 -4.67 1.31 5.23
N PRO A 199 -5.14 0.09 5.59
CA PRO A 199 -5.07 -1.15 4.83
C PRO A 199 -6.08 -1.15 3.67
N VAL A 200 -5.60 -1.56 2.49
CA VAL A 200 -6.37 -1.65 1.25
C VAL A 200 -7.79 -2.18 1.52
N PRO A 201 -8.86 -1.43 1.19
CA PRO A 201 -10.20 -1.94 1.36
C PRO A 201 -10.37 -3.26 0.61
N LYS A 202 -11.04 -4.24 1.22
CA LYS A 202 -11.41 -5.48 0.54
C LYS A 202 -12.35 -5.10 -0.62
N ASP A 203 -12.00 -5.48 -1.85
CA ASP A 203 -12.79 -5.31 -3.08
C ASP A 203 -12.66 -3.91 -3.74
N VAL A 204 -11.52 -3.66 -4.43
CA VAL A 204 -11.33 -2.42 -5.22
C VAL A 204 -11.73 -2.64 -6.67
N LEU A 205 -12.63 -1.79 -7.18
CA LEU A 205 -13.03 -1.78 -8.59
C LEU A 205 -11.90 -1.26 -9.46
N VAL A 206 -11.39 -2.12 -10.34
CA VAL A 206 -10.36 -1.78 -11.34
C VAL A 206 -11.02 -1.24 -12.61
N THR A 207 -11.95 -2.00 -13.18
CA THR A 207 -12.57 -1.63 -14.46
C THR A 207 -13.94 -2.24 -14.64
N ARG A 208 -14.74 -1.64 -15.52
CA ARG A 208 -16.02 -2.17 -15.99
C ARG A 208 -15.88 -2.69 -17.42
N LEU A 209 -16.20 -3.97 -17.59
CA LEU A 209 -16.29 -4.64 -18.89
C LEU A 209 -17.73 -4.58 -19.40
N LYS A 210 -17.88 -4.39 -20.72
CA LYS A 210 -19.15 -4.45 -21.43
C LYS A 210 -18.98 -5.23 -22.71
N SER A 211 -19.97 -6.01 -23.14
CA SER A 211 -19.90 -6.74 -24.41
C SER A 211 -19.73 -5.79 -25.61
N SER A 212 -18.96 -6.23 -26.60
CA SER A 212 -18.78 -5.56 -27.90
C SER A 212 -20.07 -5.57 -28.71
N GLN A 213 -20.86 -6.63 -28.57
CA GLN A 213 -22.10 -6.84 -29.28
C GLN A 213 -23.17 -7.42 -28.35
N SER A 214 -24.44 -7.09 -28.61
CA SER A 214 -25.59 -7.70 -27.94
C SER A 214 -26.15 -8.83 -28.79
N PHE A 215 -26.30 -10.01 -28.19
CA PHE A 215 -26.97 -11.18 -28.77
C PHE A 215 -28.39 -11.36 -28.20
N GLY A 216 -28.96 -10.29 -27.63
CA GLY A 216 -30.32 -10.28 -27.10
C GLY A 216 -30.51 -11.11 -25.82
N ARG A 217 -31.78 -11.35 -25.47
CA ARG A 217 -32.17 -12.02 -24.21
C ARG A 217 -31.88 -13.51 -24.19
N SER A 218 -31.65 -14.13 -25.35
CA SER A 218 -31.37 -15.58 -25.46
C SER A 218 -29.92 -15.93 -25.18
N ALA A 219 -29.04 -14.93 -25.06
CA ALA A 219 -27.63 -15.11 -24.78
C ALA A 219 -27.29 -15.06 -23.27
N ARG A 220 -26.30 -15.86 -22.89
CA ARG A 220 -25.63 -15.85 -21.59
C ARG A 220 -24.19 -15.42 -21.80
N TYR A 221 -23.77 -14.41 -21.05
CA TYR A 221 -22.43 -13.82 -21.14
C TYR A 221 -21.60 -14.23 -19.92
N SER A 222 -20.31 -14.52 -20.13
CA SER A 222 -19.35 -14.83 -19.08
C SER A 222 -17.98 -14.23 -19.38
N TYR A 223 -17.24 -13.90 -18.32
CA TYR A 223 -15.85 -13.45 -18.36
C TYR A 223 -15.05 -14.29 -17.36
N GLU A 224 -13.86 -14.72 -17.76
CA GLU A 224 -12.98 -15.61 -16.97
C GLU A 224 -11.54 -15.11 -17.10
N ILE A 225 -10.85 -14.86 -15.98
CA ILE A 225 -9.41 -14.53 -16.01
C ILE A 225 -8.64 -15.82 -16.31
N LEU A 226 -7.84 -15.82 -17.37
CA LEU A 226 -6.99 -16.93 -17.77
C LEU A 226 -5.61 -16.83 -17.14
N GLU A 227 -5.05 -15.62 -17.10
CA GLU A 227 -3.66 -15.40 -16.70
C GLU A 227 -3.48 -13.99 -16.14
N VAL A 228 -2.63 -13.86 -15.12
CA VAL A 228 -2.13 -12.58 -14.62
C VAL A 228 -0.61 -12.63 -14.62
N THR A 229 0.01 -11.77 -15.42
CA THR A 229 1.47 -11.63 -15.50
C THR A 229 1.91 -10.25 -15.01
N ASP A 230 3.20 -10.06 -14.82
CA ASP A 230 3.78 -8.72 -14.77
C ASP A 230 3.68 -8.01 -16.14
N LYS A 231 4.23 -6.79 -16.23
CA LYS A 231 4.23 -6.02 -17.48
C LYS A 231 5.04 -6.67 -18.61
N TYR A 232 6.01 -7.52 -18.27
CA TYR A 232 6.92 -8.20 -19.19
C TYR A 232 6.41 -9.57 -19.65
N GLY A 233 5.34 -10.09 -19.02
CA GLY A 233 4.75 -11.38 -19.37
C GLY A 233 5.23 -12.55 -18.50
N PHE A 234 5.96 -12.29 -17.41
CA PHE A 234 6.33 -13.33 -16.45
C PHE A 234 5.19 -13.55 -15.45
N LEU A 235 4.95 -14.81 -15.08
CA LEU A 235 3.94 -15.16 -14.07
C LEU A 235 4.26 -14.42 -12.76
N ALA A 236 3.30 -13.62 -12.29
CA ALA A 236 3.46 -12.92 -11.03
C ALA A 236 3.35 -13.94 -9.88
N HIS A 237 4.49 -14.31 -9.31
CA HIS A 237 4.59 -15.26 -8.19
C HIS A 237 3.80 -14.82 -6.94
N ASP A 238 3.57 -13.51 -6.79
CA ASP A 238 2.73 -12.89 -5.75
C ASP A 238 1.35 -12.49 -6.29
N SER A 239 0.70 -13.33 -7.10
CA SER A 239 -0.54 -12.95 -7.79
C SER A 239 -1.61 -12.43 -6.80
N PRO A 240 -1.89 -11.11 -6.77
CA PRO A 240 -3.04 -10.62 -6.02
C PRO A 240 -4.31 -11.08 -6.74
N ALA A 241 -5.36 -11.37 -5.98
CA ALA A 241 -6.58 -12.00 -6.49
C ALA A 241 -7.41 -10.98 -7.28
N PHE A 242 -6.99 -10.71 -8.52
CA PHE A 242 -7.89 -10.13 -9.50
C PHE A 242 -9.02 -11.11 -9.74
N PHE A 243 -10.25 -10.62 -9.70
CA PHE A 243 -11.40 -11.46 -9.96
C PHE A 243 -12.45 -10.72 -10.78
N VAL A 244 -13.28 -11.49 -11.46
CA VAL A 244 -14.39 -10.97 -12.27
C VAL A 244 -15.66 -10.98 -11.43
N LYS A 245 -16.25 -9.81 -11.21
CA LYS A 245 -17.60 -9.66 -10.66
C LYS A 245 -18.60 -9.48 -11.80
N GLN A 246 -19.31 -10.56 -12.13
CA GLN A 246 -20.35 -10.51 -13.17
C GLN A 246 -21.59 -9.77 -12.63
N ARG A 247 -21.91 -8.58 -13.18
CA ARG A 247 -23.10 -7.82 -12.75
C ARG A 247 -24.40 -8.52 -13.14
N SER A 248 -24.43 -9.11 -14.33
CA SER A 248 -25.51 -9.98 -14.79
C SER A 248 -25.07 -10.85 -15.96
N ALA A 249 -25.47 -12.11 -15.95
CA ALA A 249 -25.24 -13.03 -17.06
C ALA A 249 -26.08 -12.69 -18.30
N LYS A 250 -27.00 -11.71 -18.22
CA LYS A 250 -27.90 -11.28 -19.32
C LYS A 250 -27.50 -9.97 -19.99
N SER A 251 -26.65 -9.16 -19.36
CA SER A 251 -26.36 -7.78 -19.82
C SER A 251 -24.98 -7.61 -20.47
N GLY A 252 -24.18 -8.67 -20.51
CA GLY A 252 -22.79 -8.59 -21.00
C GLY A 252 -21.94 -7.61 -20.19
N ARG A 253 -22.33 -7.24 -18.96
CA ARG A 253 -21.58 -6.33 -18.09
C ARG A 253 -20.91 -7.10 -16.97
N ALA A 254 -19.61 -6.87 -16.79
CA ALA A 254 -18.80 -7.40 -15.71
C ALA A 254 -17.89 -6.32 -15.15
N GLU A 255 -17.29 -6.58 -14.01
CA GLU A 255 -16.32 -5.68 -13.37
C GLU A 255 -15.09 -6.50 -12.98
N ILE A 256 -13.91 -5.92 -13.14
CA ILE A 256 -12.67 -6.50 -12.60
C ILE A 256 -12.40 -5.81 -11.29
N HIS A 257 -12.15 -6.63 -10.28
CA HIS A 257 -11.86 -6.17 -8.93
C HIS A 257 -10.52 -6.74 -8.47
N TYR A 258 -9.89 -6.03 -7.55
CA TYR A 258 -8.61 -6.37 -6.97
C TYR A 258 -8.78 -6.71 -5.49
N LEU A 259 -8.35 -7.92 -5.10
CA LEU A 259 -8.23 -8.35 -3.70
C LEU A 259 -6.76 -8.58 -3.39
N GLY A 260 -6.14 -7.68 -2.63
CA GLY A 260 -4.75 -7.89 -2.25
C GLY A 260 -4.25 -6.90 -1.21
N LYS A 261 -3.39 -7.39 -0.33
CA LYS A 261 -2.36 -6.57 0.31
C LYS A 261 -1.16 -6.58 -0.63
N ALA A 262 -1.14 -5.70 -1.64
CA ALA A 262 0.08 -5.51 -2.40
C ALA A 262 1.13 -4.89 -1.47
N THR A 263 2.30 -5.50 -1.39
CA THR A 263 3.51 -4.80 -0.93
C THR A 263 3.95 -3.92 -2.09
N PHE A 264 3.67 -2.63 -1.98
CA PHE A 264 4.17 -1.65 -2.93
C PHE A 264 5.64 -1.37 -2.60
N ASP A 265 6.51 -1.44 -3.60
CA ASP A 265 7.88 -0.88 -3.56
C ASP A 265 7.87 0.66 -3.65
N GLY A 266 6.69 1.24 -3.42
CA GLY A 266 6.38 2.64 -3.57
C GLY A 266 6.08 3.08 -5.02
N GLN A 267 6.58 2.39 -6.05
CA GLN A 267 6.36 2.82 -7.44
C GLN A 267 5.08 2.27 -8.08
N GLY A 268 4.21 1.63 -7.27
CA GLY A 268 3.03 0.94 -7.78
C GLY A 268 3.40 -0.36 -8.52
N ILE A 269 2.38 -1.09 -8.96
CA ILE A 269 2.52 -2.40 -9.58
C ILE A 269 1.77 -2.44 -10.90
N SER A 270 2.47 -2.76 -11.99
CA SER A 270 1.85 -3.07 -13.28
C SER A 270 1.58 -4.56 -13.43
N ARG A 271 0.38 -4.91 -13.89
CA ARG A 271 -0.05 -6.28 -14.19
C ARG A 271 -0.75 -6.36 -15.52
N ARG A 272 -0.57 -7.46 -16.23
CA ARG A 272 -1.28 -7.78 -17.46
C ARG A 272 -2.24 -8.93 -17.17
N ILE A 273 -3.51 -8.75 -17.51
CA ILE A 273 -4.59 -9.67 -17.21
C ILE A 273 -5.18 -10.14 -18.53
N LYS A 274 -5.11 -11.45 -18.80
CA LYS A 274 -5.78 -12.09 -19.93
C LYS A 274 -7.12 -12.64 -19.47
N ILE A 275 -8.18 -12.30 -20.18
CA ILE A 275 -9.57 -12.60 -19.83
C ILE A 275 -10.27 -13.20 -21.03
N LYS A 276 -10.86 -14.37 -20.87
CA LYS A 276 -11.75 -14.98 -21.84
C LYS A 276 -13.16 -14.43 -21.67
N TYR A 277 -13.70 -13.83 -22.72
CA TYR A 277 -15.10 -13.48 -22.84
C TYR A 277 -15.84 -14.53 -23.68
N THR A 278 -17.07 -14.83 -23.29
CA THR A 278 -17.91 -15.78 -24.03
C THR A 278 -19.39 -15.37 -24.00
N ALA A 279 -20.03 -15.44 -25.15
CA ALA A 279 -21.48 -15.32 -25.31
C ALA A 279 -22.03 -16.63 -25.90
N LYS A 280 -22.94 -17.29 -25.18
CA LYS A 280 -23.57 -18.55 -25.63
C LYS A 280 -25.09 -18.45 -25.61
N HIS A 281 -25.76 -19.17 -26.49
CA HIS A 281 -27.19 -19.39 -26.39
C HIS A 281 -27.52 -20.12 -25.08
N LYS A 282 -28.49 -19.62 -24.31
CA LYS A 282 -28.85 -20.16 -22.97
C LYS A 282 -29.19 -21.64 -22.95
N ASN A 283 -29.97 -22.10 -23.93
CA ASN A 283 -30.50 -23.47 -23.95
C ASN A 283 -29.63 -24.42 -24.79
N SER A 284 -29.31 -24.07 -26.04
CA SER A 284 -28.53 -24.95 -26.91
C SER A 284 -27.03 -24.96 -26.60
N GLY A 285 -26.53 -24.04 -25.78
CA GLY A 285 -25.10 -23.89 -25.51
C GLY A 285 -24.28 -23.40 -26.72
N LYS A 286 -24.92 -23.18 -27.88
CA LYS A 286 -24.27 -22.70 -29.11
C LYS A 286 -23.52 -21.41 -28.81
N ILE A 287 -22.21 -21.42 -29.08
CA ILE A 287 -21.37 -20.26 -28.89
C ILE A 287 -21.70 -19.25 -30.00
N TYR A 288 -22.12 -18.06 -29.59
CA TYR A 288 -22.29 -16.93 -30.49
C TYR A 288 -20.96 -16.21 -30.70
N ARG A 289 -20.14 -16.12 -29.64
CA ARG A 289 -18.87 -15.39 -29.66
C ARG A 289 -17.95 -15.87 -28.54
N ASN A 290 -16.67 -16.03 -28.84
CA ASN A 290 -15.58 -16.22 -27.88
C ASN A 290 -14.51 -15.18 -28.18
N GLU A 291 -14.00 -14.49 -27.16
CA GLU A 291 -12.94 -13.49 -27.33
C GLU A 291 -11.91 -13.58 -26.22
N LEU A 292 -10.66 -13.22 -26.54
CA LEU A 292 -9.65 -12.89 -25.53
C LEU A 292 -9.56 -11.37 -25.36
N ILE A 293 -9.57 -10.95 -24.11
CA ILE A 293 -9.44 -9.57 -23.67
C ILE A 293 -8.14 -9.48 -22.89
N GLU A 294 -7.26 -8.56 -23.27
CA GLU A 294 -6.04 -8.28 -22.52
C GLU A 294 -6.12 -6.87 -21.94
N ILE A 295 -5.81 -6.77 -20.64
CA ILE A 295 -5.87 -5.51 -19.86
C ILE A 295 -4.54 -5.31 -19.17
N LEU A 296 -3.96 -4.11 -19.30
CA LEU A 296 -2.89 -3.69 -18.41
C LEU A 296 -3.51 -2.89 -17.26
N VAL A 297 -3.18 -3.26 -16.03
CA VAL A 297 -3.63 -2.59 -14.81
C VAL A 297 -2.42 -2.03 -14.10
N TYR A 298 -2.54 -0.79 -13.61
CA TYR A 298 -1.59 -0.20 -12.69
C TYR A 298 -2.28 0.01 -11.34
N VAL A 299 -1.65 -0.49 -10.28
CA VAL A 299 -2.15 -0.39 -8.90
C VAL A 299 -1.15 0.41 -8.09
N SER A 300 -1.58 1.43 -7.36
CA SER A 300 -0.73 2.21 -6.45
C SER A 300 -1.38 2.35 -5.07
N GLN A 301 -0.55 2.52 -4.04
CA GLN A 301 -0.98 2.88 -2.69
C GLN A 301 -1.26 4.38 -2.52
N PHE A 302 -0.82 5.21 -3.45
CA PHE A 302 -0.96 6.65 -3.42
C PHE A 302 -1.93 7.12 -4.50
N ASP A 303 -2.74 8.12 -4.14
CA ASP A 303 -3.51 8.93 -5.09
C ASP A 303 -2.51 9.87 -5.78
N PHE A 304 -2.26 9.62 -7.05
CA PHE A 304 -1.10 10.09 -7.78
C PHE A 304 -1.65 10.90 -8.94
#